data_AF-A7I4U1-F1
#
_entry.id   AF-A7I4U1-F1
#
_cell.length_a   1.000
_cell.length_b   1.000
_cell.length_c   1.000
_cell.angle_alpha   90.00
_cell.angle_beta   90.00
_cell.angle_gamma   90.00
#
_symmetry.space_group_name_H-M   'P 1'
#
loop_
_entity.id
_entity.type
_entity.pdbx_description
1 polymer ?
#
loop_
_entity_poly.entity_id
_entity_poly.type
_entity_poly.pdbx_seq_one_letter_code
_entity_poly.pdbx_strand_id
1 'polypeptide(L)'
;MWPNKQHTLGWVFVSRMIGIICFLIVVVLANILTFYIANPLYHAGVDFLNLNFWLLILIGIIIFIADIFGALPFPLNLPAPIIKAIGSVFIIAFVLRVFQWVDSTTGNDIYHYFWLLSFVIVPVVFIIVLLAGYYEILCDLWAKAKIRDESDLVVHASASDLPPSSPSAKSWEDVGAELRMMLYDLFHRFREEIRRR
;
A
#
# COMPACT_ATOMS: atom_id res chain seq x y z
N MET A 1 11.87 12.32 17.13
CA MET A 1 12.47 11.09 16.60
C MET A 1 11.62 9.93 17.10
N TRP A 2 10.63 9.49 16.32
CA TRP A 2 9.75 8.39 16.73
C TRP A 2 10.44 7.07 16.37
N PRO A 3 10.51 6.09 17.29
CA PRO A 3 11.08 4.79 16.97
C PRO A 3 10.14 4.11 15.97
N ASN A 4 10.63 3.92 14.74
CA ASN A 4 9.95 3.14 13.72
C ASN A 4 9.95 1.68 14.21
N LYS A 5 8.87 1.26 14.87
CA LYS A 5 8.65 -0.17 15.11
C LYS A 5 8.55 -0.79 13.72
N GLN A 6 9.55 -1.60 13.34
CA GLN A 6 9.42 -2.46 12.18
C GLN A 6 8.23 -3.37 12.47
N HIS A 7 7.06 -2.99 11.93
CA HIS A 7 5.87 -3.78 12.09
C HIS A 7 6.15 -5.11 11.41
N THR A 8 6.14 -6.19 12.18
CA THR A 8 6.31 -7.52 11.62
C THR A 8 5.24 -7.74 10.56
N LEU A 9 5.58 -8.46 9.49
CA LEU A 9 4.62 -8.80 8.42
C LEU A 9 3.30 -9.35 8.99
N GLY A 10 3.39 -10.15 10.05
CA GLY A 10 2.23 -10.67 10.78
C GLY A 10 1.35 -9.57 11.40
N TRP A 11 1.93 -8.50 11.95
CA TRP A 11 1.15 -7.38 12.48
C TRP A 11 0.39 -6.62 11.38
N VAL A 12 1.04 -6.36 10.25
CA VAL A 12 0.39 -5.70 9.10
C VAL A 12 -0.78 -6.56 8.61
N PHE A 13 -0.56 -7.87 8.45
CA PHE A 13 -1.61 -8.81 8.06
C PHE A 13 -2.80 -8.78 9.05
N VAL A 14 -2.54 -8.95 10.34
CA VAL A 14 -3.59 -9.01 11.38
C VAL A 14 -4.35 -7.68 11.46
N SER A 15 -3.65 -6.55 11.47
CA SER A 15 -4.27 -5.22 11.56
C SER A 15 -5.16 -4.87 10.35
N ARG A 16 -4.87 -5.41 9.17
CA ARG A 16 -5.72 -5.21 7.99
C ARG A 16 -6.88 -6.22 7.93
N MET A 17 -6.63 -7.47 8.29
CA MET A 17 -7.68 -8.49 8.40
C MET A 17 -8.74 -8.09 9.42
N ILE A 18 -8.36 -7.58 10.60
CA ILE A 18 -9.34 -7.09 11.58
C ILE A 18 -10.17 -5.94 11.02
N GLY A 19 -9.59 -5.04 10.25
CA GLY A 19 -10.33 -3.95 9.58
C GLY A 19 -11.40 -4.48 8.62
N ILE A 20 -11.05 -5.45 7.78
CA ILE A 20 -11.99 -6.07 6.83
C ILE A 20 -13.09 -6.83 7.59
N ILE A 21 -12.73 -7.60 8.62
CA ILE A 21 -13.70 -8.35 9.44
C ILE A 21 -14.64 -7.38 10.17
N CYS A 22 -14.12 -6.32 10.80
CA CYS A 22 -14.94 -5.30 11.45
C CYS A 22 -15.90 -4.64 10.46
N PHE A 23 -15.43 -4.29 9.26
CA PHE A 23 -16.28 -3.75 8.19
C PHE A 23 -17.41 -4.73 7.81
N LEU A 24 -17.09 -6.01 7.61
CA LEU A 24 -18.10 -7.04 7.31
C LEU A 24 -19.14 -7.17 8.43
N ILE A 25 -18.71 -7.17 9.68
CA ILE A 25 -19.62 -7.22 10.85
C ILE A 25 -20.55 -6.02 10.83
N VAL A 26 -20.06 -4.81 10.58
CA VAL A 26 -20.90 -3.60 10.50
C VAL A 26 -21.94 -3.73 9.39
N VAL A 27 -21.56 -4.22 8.21
CA VAL A 27 -22.51 -4.43 7.10
C VAL A 27 -23.59 -5.44 7.47
N VAL A 28 -23.22 -6.57 8.08
CA VAL A 28 -24.18 -7.60 8.52
C VAL A 28 -25.11 -7.04 9.59
N LEU A 29 -24.58 -6.33 10.60
CA LEU A 29 -25.39 -5.71 11.64
C LEU A 29 -26.34 -4.67 11.07
N ALA A 30 -25.89 -3.87 10.10
CA ALA A 30 -26.75 -2.90 9.44
C ALA A 30 -27.92 -3.58 8.71
N ASN A 31 -27.66 -4.71 8.02
CA ASN A 31 -28.69 -5.53 7.38
C ASN A 31 -29.65 -6.20 8.38
N ILE A 32 -29.19 -6.61 9.56
CA ILE A 32 -30.10 -7.16 10.58
C ILE A 32 -30.98 -6.06 11.14
N LEU A 33 -30.42 -4.86 11.33
CA LEU A 33 -31.13 -3.77 11.97
C LEU A 33 -32.23 -3.17 11.08
N THR A 34 -32.23 -3.43 9.76
CA THR A 34 -33.37 -3.08 8.88
C THR A 34 -34.67 -3.80 9.25
N PHE A 35 -34.61 -4.94 9.95
CA PHE A 35 -35.83 -5.60 10.45
C PHE A 35 -36.49 -4.85 11.61
N TYR A 36 -35.73 -4.01 12.32
CA TYR A 36 -36.17 -3.34 13.53
C TYR A 36 -36.41 -1.84 13.32
N ILE A 37 -35.75 -1.23 12.34
CA ILE A 37 -35.82 0.21 12.05
C ILE A 37 -36.69 0.46 10.82
N ALA A 38 -37.88 1.02 11.01
CA ALA A 38 -38.80 1.40 9.92
C ALA A 38 -38.52 2.81 9.36
N ASN A 39 -37.25 3.21 9.27
CA ASN A 39 -36.86 4.53 8.74
C ASN A 39 -36.42 4.41 7.28
N PRO A 40 -37.07 5.08 6.31
CA PRO A 40 -36.72 4.96 4.89
C PRO A 40 -35.29 5.35 4.55
N LEU A 41 -34.72 6.37 5.22
CA LEU A 41 -33.32 6.80 5.01
C LEU A 41 -32.35 5.72 5.48
N TYR A 42 -32.68 5.05 6.58
CA TYR A 42 -31.88 3.93 7.08
C TYR A 42 -31.82 2.79 6.06
N HIS A 43 -32.98 2.34 5.55
CA HIS A 43 -33.04 1.31 4.51
C HIS A 43 -32.26 1.72 3.25
N ALA A 44 -32.45 2.96 2.77
CA ALA A 44 -31.72 3.46 1.61
C ALA A 44 -30.20 3.46 1.81
N GLY A 45 -29.71 3.74 3.03
CA GLY A 45 -28.30 3.66 3.37
C GLY A 45 -27.75 2.23 3.40
N VAL A 46 -28.52 1.28 3.93
CA VAL A 46 -28.15 -0.14 3.93
C VAL A 46 -28.14 -0.71 2.50
N ASP A 47 -29.15 -0.37 1.70
CA ASP A 47 -29.22 -0.75 0.29
C ASP A 47 -28.06 -0.18 -0.52
N PHE A 48 -27.68 1.08 -0.27
CA PHE A 48 -26.48 1.68 -0.85
C PHE A 48 -25.22 0.88 -0.50
N LEU A 49 -25.04 0.50 0.77
CA LEU A 49 -23.89 -0.33 1.16
C LEU A 49 -23.89 -1.69 0.47
N ASN A 50 -25.05 -2.34 0.39
CA ASN A 50 -25.19 -3.65 -0.26
C ASN A 50 -24.91 -3.58 -1.78
N LEU A 51 -25.40 -2.56 -2.47
CA LEU A 51 -25.12 -2.33 -3.90
C LEU A 51 -23.63 -2.08 -4.18
N ASN A 52 -22.92 -1.53 -3.19
CA ASN A 52 -21.49 -1.23 -3.29
C ASN A 52 -20.60 -2.25 -2.58
N PHE A 53 -21.18 -3.34 -2.06
CA PHE A 53 -20.46 -4.32 -1.25
C PHE A 53 -19.23 -4.87 -1.97
N TRP A 54 -19.40 -5.31 -3.21
CA TRP A 54 -18.29 -5.84 -4.02
C TRP A 54 -17.19 -4.83 -4.30
N LEU A 55 -17.55 -3.56 -4.51
CA LEU A 55 -16.58 -2.48 -4.69
C LEU A 55 -15.76 -2.27 -3.40
N LEU A 56 -16.41 -2.28 -2.24
CA LEU A 56 -15.75 -2.13 -0.94
C LEU A 56 -14.82 -3.30 -0.62
N ILE A 57 -15.24 -4.54 -0.95
CA ILE A 57 -14.38 -5.72 -0.84
C ILE A 57 -13.17 -5.61 -1.77
N LEU A 58 -13.37 -5.19 -3.03
CA LEU A 58 -12.29 -5.00 -3.98
C LEU A 58 -11.28 -3.95 -3.48
N ILE A 59 -11.75 -2.82 -2.97
CA ILE A 59 -10.88 -1.79 -2.36
C ILE A 59 -10.09 -2.40 -1.20
N GLY A 60 -10.76 -3.12 -0.31
CA GLY A 60 -10.13 -3.78 0.83
C GLY A 60 -9.01 -4.74 0.39
N ILE A 61 -9.26 -5.56 -0.64
CA ILE A 61 -8.27 -6.50 -1.19
C ILE A 61 -7.09 -5.76 -1.83
N ILE A 62 -7.34 -4.73 -2.65
CA ILE A 62 -6.27 -3.97 -3.32
C ILE A 62 -5.36 -3.32 -2.27
N ILE A 63 -5.93 -2.64 -1.27
CA ILE A 63 -5.16 -1.99 -0.21
C ILE A 63 -4.43 -3.02 0.64
N PHE A 64 -5.06 -4.16 0.94
CA PHE A 64 -4.44 -5.25 1.67
C PHE A 64 -3.20 -5.82 0.94
N ILE A 65 -3.32 -6.10 -0.36
CA ILE A 65 -2.20 -6.54 -1.19
C ILE A 65 -1.10 -5.47 -1.19
N ALA A 66 -1.46 -4.20 -1.34
CA ALA A 66 -0.50 -3.10 -1.34
C ALA A 66 0.29 -3.01 -0.03
N ASP A 67 -0.37 -3.23 1.11
CA ASP A 67 0.28 -3.22 2.42
C ASP A 67 1.15 -4.46 2.67
N ILE A 68 0.76 -5.63 2.15
CA ILE A 68 1.64 -6.81 2.15
C ILE A 68 2.94 -6.48 1.42
N PHE A 69 2.85 -5.97 0.18
CA PHE A 69 4.04 -5.58 -0.57
C PHE A 69 4.84 -4.49 0.18
N GLY A 70 4.16 -3.49 0.75
CA GLY A 70 4.81 -2.39 1.46
C GLY A 70 5.60 -2.82 2.70
N ALA A 71 5.19 -3.92 3.32
CA ALA A 71 5.85 -4.48 4.50
C ALA A 71 7.04 -5.41 4.16
N LEU A 72 7.20 -5.79 2.89
CA LEU A 72 8.36 -6.58 2.45
C LEU A 72 9.63 -5.70 2.39
N PRO A 73 10.83 -6.29 2.56
CA PRO A 73 12.06 -5.54 2.38
C PRO A 73 12.25 -5.13 0.91
N PHE A 74 13.00 -4.05 0.71
CA PHE A 74 13.44 -3.65 -0.63
C PHE A 74 14.22 -4.80 -1.31
N PRO A 75 13.98 -5.09 -2.60
CA PRO A 75 13.19 -4.32 -3.59
C PRO A 75 11.72 -4.73 -3.72
N LEU A 76 11.24 -5.68 -2.91
CA LEU A 76 9.90 -6.24 -3.05
C LEU A 76 8.77 -5.28 -2.66
N ASN A 77 9.07 -4.18 -1.98
CA ASN A 77 8.11 -3.12 -1.66
C ASN A 77 7.86 -2.11 -2.78
N LEU A 78 8.63 -2.14 -3.88
CA LEU A 78 8.47 -1.24 -5.02
C LEU A 78 7.08 -1.27 -5.71
N PRO A 79 6.36 -2.40 -5.78
CA PRO A 79 5.01 -2.43 -6.32
C PRO A 79 3.98 -1.74 -5.41
N ALA A 80 4.23 -1.63 -4.11
CA ALA A 80 3.23 -1.15 -3.14
C ALA A 80 2.68 0.25 -3.47
N PRO A 81 3.49 1.27 -3.79
CA PRO A 81 2.97 2.59 -4.18
C PRO A 81 2.04 2.56 -5.39
N ILE A 82 2.34 1.73 -6.41
CA ILE A 82 1.50 1.58 -7.60
C ILE A 82 0.15 0.99 -7.23
N ILE A 83 0.16 -0.10 -6.45
CA ILE A 83 -1.07 -0.77 -6.03
C ILE A 83 -1.92 0.16 -5.13
N LYS A 84 -1.29 0.93 -4.23
CA LYS A 84 -1.98 1.96 -3.42
C LYS A 84 -2.60 3.05 -4.30
N ALA A 85 -1.89 3.52 -5.32
CA ALA A 85 -2.40 4.53 -6.25
C ALA A 85 -3.59 3.98 -7.06
N ILE A 86 -3.55 2.73 -7.51
CA ILE A 86 -4.71 2.07 -8.15
C ILE A 86 -5.88 1.99 -7.15
N GLY A 87 -5.63 1.58 -5.91
CA GLY A 87 -6.63 1.52 -4.85
C GLY A 87 -7.29 2.87 -4.57
N SER A 88 -6.54 3.97 -4.63
CA SER A 88 -7.08 5.32 -4.40
C SER A 88 -8.10 5.73 -5.47
N VAL A 89 -7.94 5.27 -6.72
CA VAL A 89 -8.94 5.49 -7.79
C VAL A 89 -10.28 4.85 -7.42
N PHE A 90 -10.26 3.61 -6.93
CA PHE A 90 -11.49 2.93 -6.50
C PHE A 90 -12.10 3.58 -5.26
N ILE A 91 -11.29 4.11 -4.34
CA ILE A 91 -11.77 4.91 -3.21
C ILE A 91 -12.51 6.15 -3.70
N ILE A 92 -11.93 6.90 -4.64
CA ILE A 92 -12.58 8.09 -5.22
C ILE A 92 -13.88 7.69 -5.91
N ALA A 93 -13.91 6.58 -6.65
CA ALA A 93 -15.12 6.07 -7.28
C ALA A 93 -16.21 5.75 -6.24
N PHE A 94 -15.87 5.15 -5.10
CA PHE A 94 -16.81 4.92 -4.00
C PHE A 94 -17.31 6.24 -3.41
N VAL A 95 -16.43 7.22 -3.18
CA VAL A 95 -16.81 8.56 -2.68
C VAL A 95 -17.79 9.25 -3.64
N LEU A 96 -17.58 9.17 -4.95
CA LEU A 96 -18.53 9.70 -5.94
C LEU A 96 -19.90 9.02 -5.86
N ARG A 97 -19.93 7.70 -5.61
CA ARG A 97 -21.19 6.98 -5.39
C ARG A 97 -21.90 7.42 -4.11
N VAL A 98 -21.17 7.80 -3.06
CA VAL A 98 -21.76 8.40 -1.86
C VAL A 98 -22.47 9.72 -2.22
N PHE A 99 -21.82 10.60 -2.99
CA PHE A 99 -22.47 11.84 -3.45
C PHE A 99 -23.72 11.57 -4.30
N GLN A 100 -23.65 10.60 -5.21
CA GLN A 100 -24.80 10.19 -6.01
C GLN A 100 -25.97 9.70 -5.13
N TRP A 101 -25.67 8.92 -4.10
CA TRP A 101 -26.67 8.47 -3.14
C TRP A 101 -27.27 9.63 -2.31
N VAL A 102 -26.44 10.56 -1.86
CA VAL A 102 -26.89 11.78 -1.15
C VAL A 102 -27.85 12.59 -2.03
N ASP A 103 -27.53 12.79 -3.30
CA ASP A 103 -28.39 13.49 -4.25
C ASP A 103 -29.75 12.80 -4.41
N SER A 104 -29.75 11.47 -4.60
CA SER A 104 -30.98 10.69 -4.71
C SER A 104 -31.87 10.77 -3.45
N THR A 105 -31.27 11.09 -2.30
CA THR A 105 -31.94 11.14 -1.01
C THR A 105 -32.39 12.55 -0.63
N THR A 106 -31.63 13.58 -1.04
CA THR A 106 -31.85 14.98 -0.66
C THR A 106 -32.50 15.83 -1.75
N GLY A 107 -32.56 15.32 -2.99
CA GLY A 107 -33.09 16.05 -4.14
C GLY A 107 -32.15 17.17 -4.64
N ASN A 108 -30.88 17.13 -4.25
CA ASN A 108 -29.85 18.03 -4.75
C ASN A 108 -29.14 17.43 -5.98
N ASP A 109 -28.42 18.28 -6.73
CA ASP A 109 -27.62 17.89 -7.92
C ASP A 109 -26.10 18.13 -7.68
N ILE A 110 -25.61 17.80 -6.49
CA ILE A 110 -24.21 18.06 -6.10
C ILE A 110 -23.25 17.11 -6.84
N TYR A 111 -23.67 15.87 -7.11
CA TYR A 111 -22.94 14.83 -7.83
C TYR A 111 -22.45 15.32 -9.20
N HIS A 112 -23.25 16.09 -9.94
CA HIS A 112 -22.86 16.56 -11.28
C HIS A 112 -21.55 17.36 -11.24
N TYR A 113 -21.41 18.26 -10.26
CA TYR A 113 -20.19 19.05 -10.07
C TYR A 113 -19.00 18.18 -9.65
N PHE A 114 -19.20 17.24 -8.74
CA PHE A 114 -18.13 16.32 -8.29
C PHE A 114 -17.71 15.33 -9.37
N TRP A 115 -18.63 14.89 -10.23
CA TRP A 115 -18.33 14.03 -11.36
C TRP A 115 -17.41 14.74 -12.36
N LEU A 116 -17.72 15.99 -12.72
CA LEU A 116 -16.85 16.79 -13.58
C LEU A 116 -15.47 17.02 -12.94
N LEU A 117 -15.47 17.35 -11.65
CA LEU A 117 -14.23 17.57 -10.90
C LEU A 117 -13.39 16.29 -10.76
N SER A 118 -14.01 15.11 -10.83
CA SER A 118 -13.32 13.82 -10.72
C SER A 118 -12.28 13.61 -11.83
N PHE A 119 -12.48 14.16 -13.03
CA PHE A 119 -11.50 14.10 -14.12
C PHE A 119 -10.17 14.76 -13.77
N VAL A 120 -10.19 15.73 -12.85
CA VAL A 120 -8.98 16.39 -12.34
C VAL A 120 -8.51 15.74 -11.03
N ILE A 121 -9.43 15.44 -10.11
CA ILE A 121 -9.08 14.87 -8.80
C ILE A 121 -8.44 13.50 -8.94
N VAL A 122 -9.00 12.60 -9.77
CA VAL A 122 -8.51 11.23 -9.92
C VAL A 122 -7.03 11.18 -10.32
N PRO A 123 -6.58 11.82 -11.42
CA PRO A 123 -5.18 11.77 -11.81
C PRO A 123 -4.28 12.48 -10.78
N VAL A 124 -4.73 13.58 -10.18
CA VAL A 124 -3.95 14.30 -9.16
C VAL A 124 -3.72 13.44 -7.92
N VAL A 125 -4.78 12.84 -7.36
CA VAL A 125 -4.67 11.95 -6.20
C VAL A 125 -3.85 10.72 -6.54
N PHE A 126 -4.02 10.15 -7.73
CA PHE A 126 -3.20 9.02 -8.19
C PHE A 126 -1.70 9.37 -8.16
N ILE A 127 -1.33 10.50 -8.76
CA ILE A 127 0.06 10.97 -8.81
C ILE A 127 0.58 11.26 -7.39
N ILE A 128 -0.20 11.94 -6.54
CA ILE A 128 0.21 12.26 -5.16
C ILE A 128 0.47 10.98 -4.36
N VAL A 129 -0.45 10.01 -4.41
CA VAL A 129 -0.30 8.74 -3.68
C VAL A 129 0.91 7.96 -4.18
N LEU A 130 1.12 7.94 -5.50
CA LEU A 130 2.27 7.27 -6.12
C LEU A 130 3.60 7.90 -5.69
N LEU A 131 3.71 9.23 -5.81
CA LEU A 131 4.92 9.97 -5.45
C LEU A 131 5.21 9.89 -3.95
N ALA A 132 4.19 10.04 -3.10
CA ALA A 132 4.34 9.91 -1.65
C ALA A 132 4.85 8.51 -1.26
N GLY A 133 4.29 7.46 -1.88
CA GLY A 133 4.71 6.08 -1.60
C GLY A 133 6.15 5.80 -2.04
N TYR A 134 6.58 6.30 -3.20
CA TYR A 134 7.98 6.15 -3.60
C TYR A 134 8.94 7.01 -2.79
N TYR A 135 8.53 8.22 -2.42
CA TYR A 135 9.29 9.10 -1.55
C TYR A 135 9.58 8.44 -0.20
N GLU A 136 8.58 7.78 0.40
CA GLU A 136 8.74 7.03 1.65
C GLU A 136 9.81 5.93 1.53
N ILE A 137 9.78 5.14 0.45
CA ILE A 137 10.78 4.09 0.21
C ILE A 137 12.19 4.69 0.04
N LEU A 138 12.32 5.76 -0.74
CA LEU A 138 13.62 6.42 -0.97
C LEU A 138 14.19 7.03 0.31
N CYS A 139 13.35 7.66 1.13
CA CYS A 139 13.77 8.20 2.42
C CYS A 139 14.23 7.10 3.38
N ASP A 140 13.54 5.97 3.45
CA ASP A 140 13.94 4.83 4.28
C ASP A 140 15.27 4.23 3.82
N LEU A 141 15.48 4.08 2.51
CA LEU A 141 16.75 3.63 1.94
C LEU A 141 17.90 4.59 2.26
N TRP A 142 17.66 5.90 2.11
CA TRP A 142 18.67 6.91 2.39
C TRP A 142 19.03 6.98 3.87
N ALA A 143 18.03 6.86 4.76
CA ALA A 143 18.25 6.79 6.20
C ALA A 143 19.08 5.56 6.59
N LYS A 144 18.77 4.39 6.02
CA LYS A 144 19.53 3.15 6.25
C LYS A 144 20.97 3.24 5.73
N ALA A 145 21.19 3.89 4.59
CA ALA A 145 22.52 4.12 4.04
C ALA A 145 23.37 5.02 4.96
N LYS A 146 22.79 6.11 5.49
CA LYS A 146 23.50 7.02 6.40
C LYS A 146 23.93 6.34 7.72
N ILE A 147 23.07 5.51 8.30
CA ILE A 147 23.37 4.79 9.55
C ILE A 147 24.50 3.77 9.33
N ARG A 148 24.54 3.11 8.17
CA ARG A 148 25.64 2.21 7.81
C ARG A 148 26.99 2.92 7.74
N ASP A 149 27.02 4.12 7.15
CA ASP A 149 28.26 4.91 7.03
C ASP A 149 28.80 5.36 8.40
N GLU A 150 27.92 5.79 9.31
CA GLU A 150 28.30 6.18 10.69
C GLU A 150 28.76 4.98 11.54
N SER A 151 28.18 3.79 11.34
CA SER A 151 28.56 2.59 12.09
C SER A 151 29.89 1.99 11.63
N ASP A 152 30.19 2.02 10.32
CA ASP A 152 31.50 1.63 9.79
C ASP A 152 32.62 2.59 10.26
N LEU A 153 32.31 3.88 10.49
CA LEU A 153 33.25 4.86 11.05
C LEU A 153 33.58 4.65 12.55
N VAL A 154 32.63 4.16 13.36
CA VAL A 154 32.84 3.99 14.81
C VAL A 154 33.58 2.69 15.16
N VAL A 155 33.51 1.67 14.30
CA VAL A 155 34.26 0.41 14.49
C VAL A 155 35.78 0.60 14.28
N HIS A 156 36.20 1.67 13.60
CA HIS A 156 37.62 1.99 13.39
C HIS A 156 38.29 2.80 14.51
N ALA A 157 37.61 3.15 15.60
CA ALA A 157 38.18 3.99 16.67
C ALA A 157 38.92 3.22 17.79
N SER A 158 38.91 1.89 17.79
CA SER A 158 39.65 1.08 18.79
C SER A 158 40.17 -0.21 18.18
N ALA A 159 41.34 -0.16 17.53
CA ALA A 159 42.22 -1.32 17.40
C ALA A 159 43.63 -0.86 17.04
N SER A 160 44.50 -0.87 18.04
CA SER A 160 45.96 -0.91 17.89
C SER A 160 46.39 -2.18 17.12
N ASP A 161 47.35 -1.98 16.19
CA ASP A 161 48.31 -2.93 15.61
C ASP A 161 47.86 -4.10 14.67
N LEU A 162 48.39 -4.04 13.43
CA LEU A 162 48.60 -5.07 12.37
C LEU A 162 47.44 -5.42 11.38
N PRO A 163 47.75 -5.99 10.19
CA PRO A 163 48.36 -5.44 8.95
C PRO A 163 47.31 -5.22 7.82
N PRO A 164 47.64 -4.63 6.65
CA PRO A 164 46.62 -4.18 5.70
C PRO A 164 46.06 -5.34 4.87
N SER A 165 44.81 -5.72 5.12
CA SER A 165 43.97 -6.42 4.15
C SER A 165 42.50 -6.40 4.57
N SER A 166 41.83 -5.26 4.41
CA SER A 166 40.37 -5.24 4.29
C SER A 166 40.00 -5.05 2.81
N PRO A 167 38.98 -5.76 2.30
CA PRO A 167 38.53 -5.59 0.93
C PRO A 167 37.90 -4.20 0.85
N SER A 168 38.43 -3.41 -0.09
CA SER A 168 37.87 -2.14 -0.56
C SER A 168 36.35 -2.13 -0.46
N ALA A 169 35.80 -1.09 0.17
CA ALA A 169 34.38 -0.79 0.18
C ALA A 169 33.80 -1.03 -1.21
N LYS A 170 32.87 -2.00 -1.31
CA LYS A 170 32.30 -2.45 -2.60
C LYS A 170 31.73 -1.25 -3.34
N SER A 171 32.20 -1.02 -4.57
CA SER A 171 31.67 0.03 -5.43
C SER A 171 30.19 -0.24 -5.72
N TRP A 172 29.39 0.81 -5.90
CA TRP A 172 28.00 0.67 -6.38
C TRP A 172 27.92 -0.07 -7.72
N GLU A 173 29.00 -0.04 -8.50
CA GLU A 173 29.13 -0.80 -9.74
C GLU A 173 29.21 -2.31 -9.46
N ASP A 174 29.91 -2.71 -8.40
CA ASP A 174 30.02 -4.11 -7.97
C ASP A 174 28.68 -4.62 -7.43
N VAL A 175 27.98 -3.81 -6.62
CA VAL A 175 26.64 -4.14 -6.11
C VAL A 175 25.64 -4.24 -7.26
N GLY A 176 25.71 -3.35 -8.24
CA GLY A 176 24.87 -3.39 -9.44
C GLY A 176 25.15 -4.61 -10.32
N ALA A 177 26.42 -5.01 -10.45
CA ALA A 177 26.81 -6.20 -11.19
C ALA A 177 26.30 -7.48 -10.52
N GLU A 178 26.43 -7.58 -9.19
CA GLU A 178 25.93 -8.73 -8.43
C GLU A 178 24.40 -8.84 -8.48
N LEU A 179 23.69 -7.71 -8.33
CA LEU A 179 22.23 -7.71 -8.41
C LEU A 179 21.72 -8.09 -9.81
N ARG A 180 22.39 -7.63 -10.88
CA ARG A 180 22.08 -8.04 -12.25
C ARG A 180 22.30 -9.53 -12.47
N MET A 181 23.41 -10.09 -11.97
CA MET A 181 23.67 -11.52 -12.07
C MET A 181 22.64 -12.34 -11.28
N MET A 182 22.30 -11.92 -10.07
CA MET A 182 21.31 -12.61 -9.24
C MET A 182 19.90 -12.57 -9.87
N LEU A 183 19.52 -11.44 -10.48
CA LEU A 183 18.27 -11.32 -11.24
C LEU A 183 18.28 -12.21 -12.48
N TYR A 184 19.39 -12.26 -13.21
CA TYR A 184 19.51 -13.10 -14.39
C TYR A 184 19.34 -14.58 -14.04
N ASP A 185 19.97 -15.04 -12.96
CA ASP A 185 19.84 -16.41 -12.47
C ASP A 185 18.42 -16.73 -12.01
N LEU A 186 17.75 -15.80 -11.33
CA LEU A 186 16.36 -15.98 -10.91
C LEU A 186 15.43 -16.13 -12.12
N PHE A 187 15.56 -15.23 -13.10
CA PHE A 187 14.77 -15.27 -14.33
C PHE A 187 15.06 -16.52 -15.16
N HIS A 188 16.32 -16.95 -15.21
CA HIS A 188 16.70 -18.16 -15.93
C HIS A 188 16.12 -19.41 -15.26
N ARG A 189 16.19 -19.50 -13.92
CA ARG A 189 15.57 -20.60 -13.15
C ARG A 189 14.06 -20.65 -13.34
N PHE A 190 13.37 -19.51 -13.23
CA PHE A 190 11.93 -19.44 -13.49
C PHE A 190 11.57 -19.89 -14.91
N ARG A 191 12.36 -19.48 -15.90
CA ARG A 191 12.16 -19.87 -17.30
C ARG A 191 12.39 -21.37 -17.52
N GLU A 192 13.39 -21.96 -16.90
CA GLU A 192 13.62 -23.42 -17.00
C GLU A 192 12.52 -24.22 -16.29
N GLU A 193 12.03 -23.73 -15.16
CA GLU A 193 10.97 -24.39 -14.40
C GLU A 193 9.63 -24.39 -15.16
N ILE A 194 9.33 -23.32 -15.89
CA ILE A 194 8.17 -23.24 -16.80
C ILE A 194 8.34 -24.20 -17.99
N ARG A 195 9.56 -24.42 -18.49
CA ARG A 195 9.83 -25.29 -19.64
C ARG A 195 9.87 -26.78 -19.28
N ARG A 196 10.00 -27.12 -17.99
CA ARG A 196 9.94 -28.50 -17.47
C ARG A 196 8.52 -28.95 -17.10
N ARG A 197 7.54 -28.05 -17.10
CA ARG A 197 6.11 -28.38 -17.07
C ARG A 197 5.53 -28.37 -18.47
#